data_AF-A0A4U5NFM5-F1
#
_entry.id   AF-A0A4U5NFM5-F1
#
_cell.length_a   1.000
_cell.length_b   1.000
_cell.length_c   1.000
_cell.angle_alpha   90.00
_cell.angle_beta   90.00
_cell.angle_gamma   90.00
#
_symmetry.space_group_name_H-M   'P 1'
#
loop_
_entity.id
_entity.type
_entity.pdbx_description
1 polymer ?
#
loop_
_entity_poly.entity_id
_entity_poly.type
_entity_poly.pdbx_seq_one_letter_code
_entity_poly.pdbx_strand_id
1 'polypeptide(L)'
;MKLFVCLFLIAFLALTSATDAPKDPFGPFRKAVCNACVDLVTKAEAGAVNVAKWIKDHTQEVCNRPAHILVKQVCELILTDFSVDLEKLIEKETSPKEACEAIKLC
;
A
#
# COMPACT_ATOMS: atom_id res chain seq x y z
N MET A 1 25.11 -51.07 3.19
CA MET A 1 23.93 -50.29 2.74
C MET A 1 23.46 -49.20 3.71
N LYS A 2 23.76 -49.23 5.02
CA LYS A 2 23.30 -48.20 5.98
C LYS A 2 24.11 -46.88 5.99
N LEU A 3 25.37 -46.89 5.53
CA LEU A 3 26.25 -45.71 5.55
C LEU A 3 25.97 -44.69 4.44
N PHE A 4 25.43 -45.13 3.29
CA PHE A 4 25.16 -44.24 2.15
C PHE A 4 23.91 -43.36 2.35
N VAL A 5 22.96 -43.80 3.17
CA VAL A 5 21.70 -43.08 3.42
C VAL A 5 21.93 -41.85 4.29
N CYS A 6 22.87 -41.90 5.23
CA CYS A 6 23.18 -40.77 6.12
C CYS A 6 23.86 -39.61 5.36
N LEU A 7 24.67 -39.90 4.34
CA LEU A 7 25.36 -38.86 3.54
C LEU A 7 24.38 -38.04 2.68
N PHE A 8 23.31 -38.66 2.17
CA PHE A 8 22.28 -37.95 1.42
C PHE A 8 21.43 -37.01 2.29
N LEU A 9 21.15 -37.37 3.54
CA LEU A 9 20.35 -36.54 4.45
C LEU A 9 21.10 -35.26 4.89
N ILE A 10 22.41 -35.31 5.04
CA ILE A 10 23.23 -34.14 5.43
C ILE A 10 23.34 -33.16 4.26
N ALA A 11 23.38 -33.63 3.01
CA ALA A 11 23.42 -32.78 1.83
C ALA A 11 22.10 -32.01 1.60
N PHE A 12 20.95 -32.59 1.95
CA PHE A 12 19.65 -31.90 1.83
C PHE A 12 19.43 -30.83 2.92
N LEU A 13 19.99 -31.01 4.12
CA LEU A 13 19.92 -30.02 5.20
C LEU A 13 20.78 -28.76 4.93
N ALA A 14 21.75 -28.83 4.03
CA ALA A 14 22.57 -27.68 3.64
C ALA A 14 21.87 -26.75 2.61
N LEU A 15 20.79 -27.20 1.96
CA LEU A 15 20.06 -26.41 0.94
C LEU A 15 18.92 -25.55 1.48
N THR A 16 18.61 -25.57 2.77
CA THR A 16 17.49 -24.78 3.34
C THR A 16 17.89 -23.37 3.78
N SER A 17 19.15 -22.97 3.60
CA SER A 17 19.72 -21.73 4.16
C SER A 17 19.80 -20.57 3.17
N ALA A 18 18.90 -20.49 2.18
CA ALA A 18 18.91 -19.39 1.21
C ALA A 18 17.52 -19.12 0.61
N THR A 19 16.47 -19.16 1.41
CA THR A 19 15.28 -18.37 1.09
C THR A 19 15.41 -17.06 1.84
N ASP A 20 16.04 -16.07 1.20
CA ASP A 20 15.84 -14.66 1.51
C ASP A 20 14.34 -14.37 1.36
N ALA A 21 13.58 -14.63 2.43
CA ALA A 21 12.22 -14.12 2.51
C ALA A 21 12.29 -12.60 2.36
N PRO A 22 11.54 -11.99 1.43
CA PRO A 22 11.58 -10.54 1.27
C PRO A 22 11.24 -9.89 2.61
N LYS A 23 12.18 -9.06 3.11
CA LYS A 23 12.06 -8.36 4.41
C LYS A 23 10.81 -7.48 4.51
N ASP A 24 10.16 -7.20 3.39
CA ASP A 24 8.85 -6.55 3.32
C ASP A 24 8.06 -7.07 2.11
N PRO A 25 7.19 -8.09 2.28
CA PRO A 25 6.35 -8.59 1.19
C PRO A 25 5.34 -7.54 0.68
N PHE A 26 5.12 -6.46 1.45
CA PHE A 26 4.22 -5.36 1.09
C PHE A 26 4.96 -4.12 0.59
N GLY A 27 6.30 -4.09 0.60
CA GLY A 27 7.09 -2.93 0.20
C GLY A 27 6.74 -2.37 -1.18
N PRO A 28 6.59 -3.21 -2.23
CA PRO A 28 6.16 -2.76 -3.56
C PRO A 28 4.75 -2.17 -3.56
N PHE A 29 3.82 -2.77 -2.80
CA PHE A 29 2.45 -2.30 -2.67
C PHE A 29 2.39 -0.96 -1.94
N ARG A 30 3.10 -0.83 -0.82
CA ARG A 30 3.22 0.41 -0.05
C ARG A 30 3.78 1.55 -0.90
N LYS A 31 4.82 1.27 -1.69
CA LYS A 31 5.40 2.26 -2.61
C LYS A 31 4.41 2.68 -3.69
N ALA A 32 3.63 1.75 -4.25
CA ALA A 32 2.61 2.07 -5.24
C ALA A 32 1.48 2.94 -4.66
N VAL A 33 1.02 2.62 -3.45
CA VAL A 33 0.00 3.41 -2.73
C VAL A 33 0.52 4.81 -2.40
N CYS A 34 1.76 4.92 -1.90
CA CYS A 34 2.40 6.19 -1.60
C CYS A 34 2.54 7.06 -2.86
N ASN A 35 3.00 6.49 -3.98
CA ASN A 35 3.11 7.21 -5.25
C ASN A 35 1.74 7.69 -5.77
N ALA A 36 0.71 6.86 -5.65
CA ALA A 36 -0.64 7.24 -6.07
C ALA A 36 -1.20 8.39 -5.21
N CYS A 37 -0.95 8.36 -3.90
CA CYS A 37 -1.30 9.46 -3.01
C CYS A 37 -0.58 10.75 -3.40
N VAL A 38 0.74 10.69 -3.59
CA VAL A 38 1.55 11.87 -3.95
C VAL A 38 1.09 12.48 -5.28
N ASP A 39 0.81 11.65 -6.29
CA ASP A 39 0.28 12.10 -7.58
C ASP A 39 -1.10 12.77 -7.43
N LEU A 40 -1.99 12.21 -6.61
CA LEU A 40 -3.31 12.79 -6.33
C LEU A 40 -3.19 14.18 -5.66
N VAL A 41 -2.35 14.29 -4.63
CA VAL A 41 -2.13 15.55 -3.91
C VAL A 41 -1.50 16.60 -4.82
N THR A 42 -0.48 16.22 -5.60
CA THR A 42 0.17 17.13 -6.56
C THR A 42 -0.82 17.67 -7.59
N LYS A 43 -1.71 16.81 -8.12
CA LYS A 43 -2.75 17.22 -9.06
C LYS A 43 -3.80 18.12 -8.42
N ALA A 44 -4.08 17.92 -7.13
CA ALA A 44 -5.02 18.74 -6.40
C ALA A 44 -4.45 20.13 -6.08
N GLU A 45 -3.19 20.22 -5.67
CA GLU A 45 -2.47 21.49 -5.51
C GLU A 45 -2.43 22.30 -6.81
N ALA A 46 -2.24 21.62 -7.96
CA ALA A 46 -2.28 22.24 -9.27
C ALA A 46 -3.70 22.66 -9.73
N GLY A 47 -4.74 22.43 -8.91
CA GLY A 47 -6.13 22.73 -9.24
C GLY A 47 -6.73 21.82 -10.33
N ALA A 48 -6.01 20.77 -10.74
CA ALA A 48 -6.45 19.85 -11.80
C ALA A 48 -7.50 18.84 -11.30
N VAL A 49 -7.51 18.56 -10.00
CA VAL A 49 -8.38 17.55 -9.39
C VAL A 49 -8.91 18.06 -8.04
N ASN A 50 -10.19 17.82 -7.74
CA ASN A 50 -10.72 17.96 -6.39
C ASN A 50 -10.60 16.60 -5.67
N VAL A 51 -9.90 16.55 -4.53
CA VAL A 51 -9.57 15.31 -3.82
C VAL A 51 -10.83 14.58 -3.35
N ALA A 52 -11.74 15.26 -2.65
CA ALA A 52 -12.99 14.64 -2.20
C ALA A 52 -13.79 14.05 -3.35
N LYS A 53 -13.89 14.76 -4.47
CA LYS A 53 -14.58 14.29 -5.67
C LYS A 53 -13.88 13.07 -6.27
N TRP A 54 -12.56 13.12 -6.46
CA TRP A 54 -11.81 12.02 -7.04
C TRP A 54 -11.93 10.76 -6.20
N ILE A 55 -11.75 10.89 -4.88
CA ILE A 55 -11.89 9.78 -3.94
C ILE A 55 -13.32 9.25 -4.01
N LYS A 56 -14.35 10.09 -3.94
CA LYS A 56 -15.75 9.65 -4.03
C LYS A 56 -16.04 8.89 -5.32
N ASP A 57 -15.55 9.38 -6.46
CA ASP A 57 -15.80 8.81 -7.78
C ASP A 57 -15.08 7.44 -7.95
N HIS A 58 -13.94 7.23 -7.28
CA HIS A 58 -13.13 6.01 -7.42
C HIS A 58 -13.22 5.07 -6.22
N THR A 59 -13.82 5.48 -5.10
CA THR A 59 -13.93 4.69 -3.86
C THR A 59 -14.66 3.38 -4.08
N GLN A 60 -15.77 3.41 -4.85
CA GLN A 60 -16.49 2.19 -5.22
C GLN A 60 -15.58 1.22 -5.99
N GLU A 61 -14.80 1.70 -6.95
CA GLU A 61 -13.92 0.86 -7.76
C GLU A 61 -12.81 0.23 -6.91
N VAL A 62 -12.20 1.01 -6.02
CA VAL A 62 -11.10 0.56 -5.14
C VAL A 62 -11.63 -0.45 -4.11
N CYS A 63 -12.75 -0.15 -3.46
CA CYS A 63 -13.27 -0.97 -2.36
C CYS A 63 -14.12 -2.17 -2.81
N ASN A 64 -14.63 -2.19 -4.05
CA ASN A 64 -15.37 -3.34 -4.60
C ASN A 64 -14.46 -4.44 -5.16
N ARG A 65 -13.13 -4.32 -5.09
CA ARG A 65 -12.25 -5.40 -5.53
C ARG A 65 -12.50 -6.66 -4.69
N PRO A 66 -12.51 -7.87 -5.30
CA PRO A 66 -12.91 -9.11 -4.64
C PRO A 66 -12.09 -9.46 -3.38
N ALA A 67 -10.86 -8.95 -3.26
CA ALA A 67 -10.03 -9.09 -2.06
C ALA A 67 -10.56 -8.31 -0.83
N HIS A 68 -11.46 -7.33 -1.04
CA HIS A 68 -11.88 -6.36 -0.03
C HIS A 68 -13.36 -6.45 0.36
N ILE A 69 -14.11 -7.45 -0.11
CA ILE A 69 -15.57 -7.57 0.10
C ILE A 69 -15.94 -7.54 1.60
N LEU A 70 -15.16 -8.20 2.46
CA LEU A 70 -15.39 -8.22 3.92
C LEU A 70 -15.03 -6.90 4.62
N VAL A 71 -14.25 -6.04 3.96
CA VAL A 71 -13.78 -4.76 4.50
C VAL A 71 -14.27 -3.57 3.68
N LYS A 72 -15.26 -3.76 2.79
CA LYS A 72 -15.73 -2.73 1.87
C LYS A 72 -16.18 -1.47 2.62
N GLN A 73 -17.06 -1.61 3.61
CA GLN A 73 -17.55 -0.48 4.40
C GLN A 73 -16.41 0.25 5.13
N VAL A 74 -15.45 -0.51 5.66
CA VAL A 74 -14.27 0.05 6.33
C VAL A 74 -13.38 0.79 5.33
N CYS A 75 -13.19 0.23 4.13
CA CYS A 75 -12.43 0.85 3.04
C CYS A 75 -13.07 2.16 2.59
N GLU A 76 -14.39 2.19 2.36
CA GLU A 76 -15.11 3.39 1.95
C GLU A 76 -15.02 4.49 3.01
N LEU A 77 -15.13 4.12 4.29
CA LEU A 77 -15.03 5.05 5.42
C LEU A 77 -13.62 5.62 5.56
N ILE A 78 -12.58 4.78 5.47
CA ILE A 78 -11.18 5.21 5.52
C ILE A 78 -10.84 6.15 4.36
N LEU A 79 -11.23 5.81 3.13
CA LEU A 79 -10.97 6.66 1.97
C LEU A 79 -11.65 8.02 2.10
N THR A 80 -12.89 8.03 2.62
CA THR A 80 -13.61 9.29 2.88
C THR A 80 -12.88 10.13 3.94
N ASP A 81 -12.42 9.52 5.03
CA ASP A 81 -11.68 10.22 6.09
C ASP A 81 -10.35 10.80 5.56
N PHE A 82 -9.62 10.01 4.78
CA PHE A 82 -8.41 10.48 4.10
C PHE A 82 -8.68 11.64 3.14
N SER A 83 -9.84 11.68 2.48
CA SER A 83 -10.17 12.81 1.61
C SER A 83 -10.24 14.13 2.37
N VAL A 84 -10.86 14.11 3.56
CA VAL A 84 -11.00 15.29 4.41
C VAL A 84 -9.63 15.74 4.94
N ASP A 85 -8.80 14.79 5.38
CA ASP A 85 -7.48 15.13 5.92
C ASP A 85 -6.50 15.58 4.84
N LEU A 86 -6.54 14.99 3.64
CA LEU A 86 -5.75 15.44 2.50
C LEU A 86 -6.13 16.86 2.08
N GLU A 87 -7.42 17.21 2.04
CA GLU A 87 -7.86 18.57 1.73
C GLU A 87 -7.32 19.58 2.75
N LYS A 88 -7.38 19.27 4.05
CA LYS A 88 -6.78 20.12 5.09
C LYS A 88 -5.26 20.27 4.95
N LEU A 89 -4.57 19.23 4.49
CA LEU A 89 -3.11 19.25 4.32
C LEU A 89 -2.71 20.07 3.09
N ILE A 90 -3.49 19.98 2.01
CA ILE A 90 -3.34 20.81 0.81
C ILE A 90 -3.60 22.28 1.13
N GLU A 91 -4.66 22.60 1.89
CA GLU A 91 -4.95 23.97 2.34
C GLU A 91 -3.84 24.56 3.21
N LYS A 92 -3.07 23.71 3.90
CA LYS A 92 -1.91 24.09 4.71
C LYS A 92 -0.60 24.17 3.91
N GLU A 93 -0.66 24.00 2.58
CA GLU A 93 0.51 23.98 1.68
C GLU A 93 1.57 22.96 2.14
N THR A 94 1.12 21.85 2.73
CA THR A 94 2.02 20.74 3.12
C THR A 94 2.51 20.03 1.87
N SER A 95 3.78 19.66 1.79
CA SER A 95 4.28 19.00 0.58
C SER A 95 3.52 17.69 0.30
N PRO A 96 3.31 17.30 -0.97
CA PRO A 96 2.53 16.12 -1.31
C PRO A 96 2.98 14.83 -0.60
N LYS A 97 4.29 14.69 -0.37
CA LYS A 97 4.86 13.54 0.33
C LYS A 97 4.54 13.57 1.82
N GLU A 98 4.72 14.71 2.48
CA GLU A 98 4.40 14.86 3.91
C GLU A 98 2.90 14.69 4.16
N ALA A 99 2.06 15.18 3.24
CA ALA A 99 0.61 14.98 3.34
C ALA A 99 0.25 13.48 3.32
N CYS A 100 0.87 12.71 2.44
CA CYS A 100 0.66 11.26 2.34
C CYS A 100 1.26 10.46 3.49
N GLU A 101 2.37 10.91 4.08
CA GLU A 101 2.94 10.36 5.33
C GLU A 101 2.03 10.63 6.53
N ALA A 102 1.40 11.81 6.61
CA ALA A 102 0.49 12.19 7.70
C ALA A 102 -0.73 11.28 7.80
N ILE A 103 -1.25 10.81 6.66
CA ILE A 103 -2.37 9.86 6.60
C ILE A 103 -1.93 8.39 6.47
N LYS A 104 -0.64 8.11 6.65
CA LYS A 104 -0.04 6.75 6.63
C LYS A 104 -0.23 5.97 5.33
N LEU A 105 -0.38 6.67 4.20
CA LEU A 105 -0.33 6.06 2.87
C LEU A 105 1.10 5.93 2.35
N CYS A 106 2.02 6.66 2.98
CA CYS A 106 3.44 6.40 3.07
C CYS A 106 3.72 6.04 4.56
#